data_AF-H2YKC7-F1
#
_entry.id   AF-H2YKC7-F1
#
_cell.length_a   1.000
_cell.length_b   1.000
_cell.length_c   1.000
_cell.angle_alpha   90.00
_cell.angle_beta   90.00
_cell.angle_gamma   90.00
#
_symmetry.space_group_name_H-M   'P 1'
#
loop_
_entity.id
_entity.type
_entity.pdbx_description
1 polymer ?
#
loop_
_entity_poly.entity_id
_entity_poly.type
_entity_poly.pdbx_seq_one_letter_code
_entity_poly.pdbx_strand_id
1 'polypeptide(L)'
;IDINTATEEDLMTLPTVGRVVAHNIVEYRRKIGGFRKVEDLVLVNGIGAGKLGKMRKEIHVSESWNKLFGMQSLPSRVNINTAAAETICNISELSEDTAAKIIEYRAKNEVVCMTILENGIKILAVQELADKDALDEFVNELNNPTLPNIERLRPYSTWKSSVSSTAAGKMYQGSEYSGFLWDNSVVDLYSSALLEKTKEQKEFTRRPFLGYFKVSFLSRALTCLPTVYYLGQICMLVCKVDLILVNLHMKAVGHFAFDHDMKRLGEEIKKLPEDVFILGDFNLDPDAEDFDVLRKRKYRSLVPASVPTNISRKNMKGSRCYDNIWVSQSAAALYTSKWQVVRNGLTNPWIPDGWSWGGVASDHCPVWCQVF
;
A
#
# COMPACT_ATOMS: atom_id res chain seq x y z
N ILE A 1 -13.83 0.58 -38.69
CA ILE A 1 -13.29 1.67 -37.85
C ILE A 1 -11.91 1.28 -37.35
N ASP A 2 -10.87 2.10 -37.58
CA ASP A 2 -9.54 1.86 -37.00
C ASP A 2 -9.52 2.42 -35.57
N ILE A 3 -9.30 1.55 -34.60
CA ILE A 3 -9.43 1.86 -33.17
C ILE A 3 -8.35 2.83 -32.66
N ASN A 4 -7.23 2.95 -33.39
CA ASN A 4 -6.14 3.85 -33.04
C ASN A 4 -6.35 5.28 -33.53
N THR A 5 -7.16 5.46 -34.58
CA THR A 5 -7.36 6.76 -35.22
C THR A 5 -8.78 7.30 -35.09
N ALA A 6 -9.76 6.44 -34.77
CA ALA A 6 -11.16 6.81 -34.61
C ALA A 6 -11.39 7.92 -33.57
N THR A 7 -12.28 8.85 -33.84
CA THR A 7 -12.72 9.84 -32.83
C THR A 7 -13.66 9.19 -31.81
N GLU A 8 -13.95 9.88 -30.70
CA GLU A 8 -15.00 9.39 -29.77
C GLU A 8 -16.35 9.24 -30.49
N GLU A 9 -16.65 10.11 -31.45
CA GLU A 9 -17.88 10.07 -32.25
C GLU A 9 -17.93 8.84 -33.16
N ASP A 10 -16.84 8.52 -33.85
CA ASP A 10 -16.72 7.30 -34.65
C ASP A 10 -16.87 6.05 -33.78
N LEU A 11 -16.27 6.05 -32.58
CA LEU A 11 -16.37 4.91 -31.67
C LEU A 11 -17.80 4.72 -31.14
N MET A 12 -18.55 5.80 -30.95
CA MET A 12 -19.95 5.73 -30.51
C MET A 12 -20.89 5.13 -31.56
N THR A 13 -20.47 4.97 -32.83
CA THR A 13 -21.29 4.26 -33.82
C THR A 13 -21.21 2.74 -33.67
N LEU A 14 -20.26 2.22 -32.88
CA LEU A 14 -20.09 0.79 -32.65
C LEU A 14 -21.16 0.23 -31.72
N PRO A 15 -21.62 -1.01 -31.95
CA PRO A 15 -22.62 -1.64 -31.09
C PRO A 15 -22.10 -1.77 -29.66
N THR A 16 -22.91 -1.36 -28.68
CA THR A 16 -22.63 -1.40 -27.23
C THR A 16 -21.59 -0.39 -26.71
N VAL A 17 -21.14 0.54 -27.57
CA VAL A 17 -20.22 1.63 -27.21
C VAL A 17 -21.00 2.94 -27.08
N GLY A 18 -21.15 3.43 -25.85
CA GLY A 18 -21.69 4.76 -25.57
C GLY A 18 -20.57 5.76 -25.25
N ARG A 19 -20.92 7.04 -25.04
CA ARG A 19 -19.98 8.14 -24.76
C ARG A 19 -18.90 7.81 -23.73
N VAL A 20 -19.28 7.20 -22.60
CA VAL A 20 -18.33 6.82 -21.53
C VAL A 20 -17.31 5.77 -22.01
N VAL A 21 -17.76 4.79 -22.79
CA VAL A 21 -16.89 3.73 -23.31
C VAL A 21 -15.99 4.28 -24.42
N ALA A 22 -16.53 5.10 -25.32
CA ALA A 22 -15.75 5.78 -26.36
C ALA A 22 -14.63 6.64 -25.75
N HIS A 23 -14.96 7.45 -24.74
CA HIS A 23 -13.97 8.23 -23.99
C HIS A 23 -12.90 7.33 -23.36
N ASN A 24 -13.31 6.23 -22.71
CA ASN A 24 -12.36 5.29 -22.11
C ASN A 24 -11.43 4.64 -23.15
N ILE A 25 -11.91 4.33 -24.36
CA ILE A 25 -11.07 3.79 -25.45
C ILE A 25 -10.01 4.82 -25.84
N VAL A 26 -10.39 6.09 -26.02
CA VAL A 26 -9.48 7.18 -26.41
C VAL A 26 -8.46 7.48 -25.31
N GLU A 27 -8.90 7.54 -24.06
CA GLU A 27 -8.01 7.72 -22.92
C GLU A 27 -7.05 6.53 -22.77
N TYR A 28 -7.55 5.31 -22.92
CA TYR A 28 -6.74 4.12 -22.78
C TYR A 28 -5.71 3.99 -23.90
N ARG A 29 -6.10 4.18 -25.17
CA ARG A 29 -5.14 4.15 -26.29
C ARG A 29 -4.06 5.22 -26.13
N ARG A 30 -4.40 6.40 -25.62
CA ARG A 30 -3.42 7.47 -25.35
C ARG A 30 -2.42 7.06 -24.27
N LYS A 31 -2.88 6.34 -23.24
CA LYS A 31 -2.02 5.83 -22.16
C LYS A 31 -1.09 4.71 -22.60
N ILE A 32 -1.55 3.84 -23.49
CA ILE A 32 -0.76 2.69 -23.95
C ILE A 32 0.03 2.95 -25.24
N GLY A 33 -0.11 4.13 -25.84
CA GLY A 33 0.50 4.46 -27.14
C GLY A 33 -0.27 3.96 -28.36
N GLY A 34 -1.37 3.24 -28.14
CA GLY A 34 -2.31 2.66 -29.10
C GLY A 34 -2.39 1.14 -29.03
N PHE A 35 -3.46 0.57 -29.60
CA PHE A 35 -3.74 -0.86 -29.61
C PHE A 35 -2.96 -1.57 -30.72
N ARG A 36 -2.46 -2.77 -30.45
CA ARG A 36 -1.72 -3.57 -31.45
C ARG A 36 -2.61 -4.56 -32.15
N LYS A 37 -3.53 -5.12 -31.38
CA LYS A 37 -4.56 -6.02 -31.87
C LYS A 37 -5.89 -5.59 -31.30
N VAL A 38 -6.96 -6.00 -31.98
CA VAL A 38 -8.31 -5.62 -31.60
C VAL A 38 -8.68 -6.19 -30.22
N GLU A 39 -8.06 -7.32 -29.85
CA GLU A 39 -8.25 -8.01 -28.59
C GLU A 39 -7.79 -7.19 -27.37
N ASP A 40 -6.89 -6.22 -27.57
CA ASP A 40 -6.41 -5.32 -26.51
C ASP A 40 -7.53 -4.39 -25.99
N LEU A 41 -8.65 -4.26 -26.71
CA LEU A 41 -9.81 -3.49 -26.24
C LEU A 41 -10.47 -4.08 -25.00
N VAL A 42 -10.28 -5.36 -24.68
CA VAL A 42 -10.80 -5.96 -23.43
C VAL A 42 -10.18 -5.33 -22.19
N LEU A 43 -9.02 -4.67 -22.34
CA LEU A 43 -8.33 -3.98 -21.26
C LEU A 43 -8.97 -2.61 -20.94
N VAL A 44 -9.84 -2.10 -21.82
CA VAL A 44 -10.51 -0.81 -21.66
C VAL A 44 -11.69 -0.96 -20.70
N ASN A 45 -11.75 -0.07 -19.70
CA ASN A 45 -12.85 -0.05 -18.74
C ASN A 45 -14.21 0.13 -19.45
N GLY A 46 -15.11 -0.83 -19.24
CA GLY A 46 -16.43 -0.87 -19.87
C GLY A 46 -16.53 -1.73 -21.13
N ILE A 47 -15.43 -2.37 -21.55
CA ILE A 47 -15.37 -3.34 -22.65
C ILE A 47 -14.92 -4.70 -22.12
N GLY A 48 -15.86 -5.64 -22.01
CA GLY A 48 -15.54 -7.05 -21.76
C GLY A 48 -15.60 -7.89 -23.03
N ALA A 49 -15.18 -9.15 -22.96
CA ALA A 49 -15.19 -10.10 -24.09
C ALA A 49 -16.55 -10.18 -24.81
N GLY A 50 -17.66 -10.12 -24.06
CA GLY A 50 -19.02 -10.14 -24.63
C GLY A 50 -19.38 -8.89 -25.44
N LYS A 51 -18.87 -7.71 -25.07
CA LYS A 51 -19.04 -6.48 -25.87
C LYS A 51 -18.11 -6.48 -27.07
N LEU A 52 -16.84 -6.85 -26.85
CA LEU A 52 -15.85 -6.96 -27.93
C LEU A 52 -16.35 -7.89 -29.04
N GLY A 53 -16.90 -9.05 -28.71
CA GLY A 53 -17.43 -9.99 -29.69
C GLY A 53 -18.53 -9.40 -30.59
N LYS A 54 -19.34 -8.46 -30.07
CA LYS A 54 -20.41 -7.80 -30.84
C LYS A 54 -19.89 -6.76 -31.81
N MET A 55 -18.83 -6.02 -31.46
CA MET A 55 -18.23 -4.99 -32.32
C MET A 55 -17.01 -5.48 -33.13
N ARG A 56 -16.52 -6.71 -32.89
CA ARG A 56 -15.25 -7.24 -33.43
C ARG A 56 -15.11 -7.13 -34.95
N LYS A 57 -16.22 -7.26 -35.68
CA LYS A 57 -16.27 -7.21 -37.16
C LYS A 57 -16.21 -5.79 -37.72
N GLU A 58 -16.50 -4.78 -36.90
CA GLU A 58 -16.60 -3.37 -37.32
C GLU A 58 -15.31 -2.61 -37.04
N ILE A 59 -14.36 -3.24 -36.35
CA ILE A 59 -13.13 -2.63 -35.87
C ILE A 59 -11.89 -3.38 -36.36
N HIS A 60 -10.81 -2.64 -36.58
CA HIS A 60 -9.50 -3.19 -36.95
C HIS A 60 -8.38 -2.30 -36.40
N VAL A 61 -7.14 -2.79 -36.51
CA VAL A 61 -5.91 -2.00 -36.37
C VAL A 61 -5.28 -1.94 -37.77
N SER A 62 -4.96 -0.75 -38.27
CA SER A 62 -4.45 -0.61 -39.65
C SER A 62 -3.06 -1.23 -39.83
N GLU A 63 -2.77 -1.74 -41.03
CA GLU A 63 -1.44 -2.27 -41.36
C GLU A 63 -0.35 -1.18 -41.33
N SER A 64 -0.71 0.06 -41.65
CA SER A 64 0.16 1.22 -41.51
C SER A 64 0.56 1.47 -40.06
N TRP A 65 -0.39 1.29 -39.12
CA TRP A 65 -0.11 1.31 -37.69
C TRP A 65 0.86 0.18 -37.33
N ASN A 66 0.56 -1.05 -37.73
CA ASN A 66 1.46 -2.19 -37.47
C ASN A 66 2.88 -2.01 -38.06
N LYS A 67 3.03 -1.34 -39.21
CA LYS A 67 4.34 -1.01 -39.81
C LYS A 67 5.09 0.11 -39.08
N LEU A 68 4.40 1.16 -38.66
CA LEU A 68 4.98 2.28 -37.88
C LEU A 68 5.54 1.78 -36.53
N PHE A 69 4.86 0.82 -35.90
CA PHE A 69 5.26 0.27 -34.60
C PHE A 69 6.16 -0.98 -34.71
N GLY A 70 6.10 -1.72 -35.83
CA GLY A 70 6.95 -2.89 -36.09
C GLY A 70 8.39 -2.57 -36.51
N MET A 71 8.74 -1.31 -36.76
CA MET A 71 10.08 -0.88 -37.21
C MET A 71 10.89 -0.07 -36.18
N GLN A 72 10.39 0.20 -34.98
CA GLN A 72 11.27 0.67 -33.92
C GLN A 72 12.03 -0.53 -33.36
N SER A 73 13.27 -0.72 -33.83
CA SER A 73 14.23 -1.57 -33.13
C SER A 73 14.22 -1.13 -31.67
N LEU A 74 13.86 -2.04 -30.77
CA LEU A 74 13.99 -1.77 -29.34
C LEU A 74 15.41 -1.27 -29.06
N PRO A 75 15.60 -0.28 -28.17
CA PRO A 75 16.93 0.16 -27.80
C PRO A 75 17.72 -1.05 -27.30
N SER A 76 19.02 -1.08 -27.58
CA SER A 76 19.92 -2.20 -27.22
C SER A 76 19.91 -2.55 -25.73
N ARG A 77 19.44 -1.61 -24.88
CA ARG A 77 19.09 -1.85 -23.48
C ARG A 77 17.79 -1.11 -23.16
N VAL A 78 16.86 -1.81 -22.51
CA VAL A 78 15.60 -1.26 -22.02
C VAL A 78 15.69 -1.15 -20.50
N ASN A 79 15.43 0.03 -19.93
CA ASN A 79 15.27 0.17 -18.49
C ASN A 79 13.86 -0.27 -18.11
N ILE A 80 13.74 -1.45 -17.50
CA ILE A 80 12.45 -2.06 -17.15
C ILE A 80 11.62 -1.22 -16.16
N ASN A 81 12.26 -0.35 -15.36
CA ASN A 81 11.56 0.46 -14.35
C ASN A 81 10.88 1.69 -14.97
N THR A 82 11.41 2.23 -16.08
CA THR A 82 10.89 3.43 -16.74
C THR A 82 10.23 3.16 -18.09
N ALA A 83 10.52 2.02 -18.71
CA ALA A 83 9.97 1.67 -20.01
C ALA A 83 8.43 1.61 -20.00
N ALA A 84 7.82 1.98 -21.13
CA ALA A 84 6.38 1.78 -21.30
C ALA A 84 6.04 0.28 -21.21
N ALA A 85 4.84 -0.06 -20.73
CA ALA A 85 4.37 -1.45 -20.67
C ALA A 85 4.53 -2.16 -22.03
N GLU A 86 4.20 -1.45 -23.11
CA GLU A 86 4.36 -1.90 -24.48
C GLU A 86 5.81 -2.26 -24.85
N THR A 87 6.78 -1.44 -24.41
CA THR A 87 8.20 -1.69 -24.64
C THR A 87 8.66 -2.96 -23.92
N ILE A 88 8.17 -3.22 -22.70
CA ILE A 88 8.52 -4.41 -21.93
C ILE A 88 7.93 -5.66 -22.56
N CYS A 89 6.66 -5.62 -22.99
CA CYS A 89 6.01 -6.74 -23.67
C CYS A 89 6.68 -7.12 -25.00
N ASN A 90 7.48 -6.22 -25.59
CA ASN A 90 8.20 -6.47 -26.83
C ASN A 90 9.61 -7.05 -26.66
N ILE A 91 10.13 -7.12 -25.44
CA ILE A 91 11.48 -7.64 -25.21
C ILE A 91 11.46 -9.12 -25.59
N SER A 92 12.18 -9.47 -26.66
CA SER A 92 12.17 -10.81 -27.27
C SER A 92 12.53 -11.94 -26.29
N GLU A 93 13.35 -11.64 -25.29
CA GLU A 93 13.84 -12.55 -24.27
C GLU A 93 12.86 -12.74 -23.11
N LEU A 94 11.80 -11.93 -23.01
CA LEU A 94 10.78 -12.06 -21.97
C LEU A 94 9.55 -12.79 -22.49
N SER A 95 9.02 -13.70 -21.68
CA SER A 95 7.68 -14.23 -21.90
C SER A 95 6.63 -13.18 -21.57
N GLU A 96 5.43 -13.31 -22.16
CA GLU A 96 4.29 -12.46 -21.87
C GLU A 96 3.93 -12.45 -20.37
N ASP A 97 4.03 -13.61 -19.71
CA ASP A 97 3.80 -13.76 -18.27
C ASP A 97 4.83 -12.98 -17.43
N THR A 98 6.12 -13.08 -17.79
CA THR A 98 7.19 -12.35 -17.09
C THR A 98 7.03 -10.84 -17.29
N ALA A 99 6.72 -10.39 -18.51
CA ALA A 99 6.46 -8.98 -18.79
C ALA A 99 5.28 -8.44 -17.97
N ALA A 100 4.18 -9.19 -17.91
CA ALA A 100 3.01 -8.85 -17.11
C ALA A 100 3.34 -8.72 -15.62
N LYS A 101 4.12 -9.66 -15.06
CA LYS A 101 4.58 -9.60 -13.67
C LYS A 101 5.44 -8.38 -13.38
N ILE A 102 6.34 -7.99 -14.29
CA ILE A 102 7.16 -6.78 -14.15
C ILE A 102 6.25 -5.54 -14.11
N ILE A 103 5.27 -5.46 -15.02
CA ILE A 103 4.34 -4.34 -15.12
C ILE A 103 3.47 -4.24 -13.85
N GLU A 104 2.90 -5.36 -13.40
CA GLU A 104 2.11 -5.43 -12.17
C GLU A 104 2.95 -5.01 -10.95
N TYR A 105 4.18 -5.50 -10.86
CA TYR A 105 5.10 -5.18 -9.79
C TYR A 105 5.37 -3.67 -9.71
N ARG A 106 5.69 -3.03 -10.85
CA ARG A 106 5.89 -1.58 -10.92
C ARG A 106 4.64 -0.80 -10.50
N ALA A 107 3.47 -1.26 -10.94
CA ALA A 107 2.20 -0.64 -10.62
C ALA A 107 1.89 -0.69 -9.12
N LYS A 108 2.14 -1.84 -8.46
CA LYS A 108 2.03 -1.99 -7.01
C LYS A 108 3.04 -1.12 -6.27
N ASN A 109 4.28 -1.09 -6.73
CA ASN A 109 5.33 -0.24 -6.14
C ASN A 109 4.94 1.25 -6.18
N GLU A 110 4.45 1.71 -7.33
CA GLU A 110 3.94 3.08 -7.48
C GLU A 110 2.83 3.41 -6.49
N VAL A 111 1.81 2.55 -6.38
CA VAL A 111 0.67 2.78 -5.47
C VAL A 111 1.13 2.89 -4.03
N VAL A 112 2.01 2.01 -3.56
CA VAL A 112 2.50 2.01 -2.18
C VAL A 112 3.33 3.26 -1.90
N CYS A 113 4.32 3.57 -2.75
CA CYS A 113 5.18 4.74 -2.58
C CYS A 113 4.38 6.05 -2.65
N MET A 114 3.46 6.19 -3.61
CA MET A 114 2.60 7.36 -3.70
C MET A 114 1.69 7.49 -2.48
N THR A 115 1.14 6.38 -1.98
CA THR A 115 0.32 6.40 -0.76
C THR A 115 1.12 6.94 0.44
N ILE A 116 2.36 6.51 0.60
CA ILE A 116 3.26 6.98 1.66
C ILE A 116 3.51 8.49 1.53
N LEU A 117 3.90 8.94 0.33
CA LEU A 117 4.32 10.32 0.09
C LEU A 117 3.15 11.30 0.16
N GLU A 118 2.03 11.01 -0.48
CA GLU A 118 0.86 11.90 -0.51
C GLU A 118 0.20 12.05 0.86
N ASN A 119 0.28 11.03 1.72
CA ASN A 119 -0.28 11.08 3.08
C ASN A 119 0.76 11.48 4.13
N GLY A 120 2.01 11.74 3.74
CA GLY A 120 3.08 12.14 4.66
C GLY A 120 3.38 11.10 5.74
N ILE A 121 3.20 9.82 5.44
CA ILE A 121 3.44 8.71 6.37
C ILE A 121 4.94 8.68 6.69
N LYS A 122 5.28 8.53 7.98
CA LYS A 122 6.67 8.47 8.46
C LYS A 122 7.10 7.11 8.97
N ILE A 123 6.14 6.28 9.38
CA ILE A 123 6.33 4.90 9.77
C ILE A 123 5.14 4.13 9.21
N LEU A 124 5.42 3.05 8.50
CA LEU A 124 4.43 2.13 7.95
C LEU A 124 4.75 0.73 8.46
N ALA A 125 3.75 0.08 9.06
CA ALA A 125 3.82 -1.34 9.34
C ALA A 125 3.25 -2.11 8.15
N VAL A 126 3.94 -3.16 7.74
CA VAL A 126 3.58 -3.96 6.57
C VAL A 126 3.39 -5.41 7.00
N GLN A 127 2.35 -6.03 6.47
CA GLN A 127 1.91 -7.39 6.77
C GLN A 127 1.89 -8.22 5.49
N GLU A 128 1.73 -9.53 5.62
CA GLU A 128 1.68 -10.44 4.47
C GLU A 128 2.90 -10.40 3.53
N LEU A 129 4.09 -10.12 4.09
CA LEU A 129 5.32 -10.17 3.30
C LEU A 129 5.66 -11.62 2.99
N ALA A 130 5.68 -11.99 1.71
CA ALA A 130 6.09 -13.31 1.25
C ALA A 130 7.62 -13.45 1.16
N ASP A 131 8.32 -12.33 1.04
CA ASP A 131 9.77 -12.25 0.88
C ASP A 131 10.35 -11.26 1.91
N LYS A 132 11.53 -11.58 2.43
CA LYS A 132 12.28 -10.73 3.38
C LYS A 132 12.81 -9.47 2.72
N ASP A 133 13.12 -9.55 1.43
CA ASP A 133 13.73 -8.44 0.69
C ASP A 133 12.66 -7.53 0.05
N ALA A 134 11.37 -7.88 0.16
CA ALA A 134 10.27 -7.15 -0.46
C ALA A 134 10.18 -5.69 0.00
N LEU A 135 10.58 -5.37 1.24
CA LEU A 135 10.58 -3.97 1.71
C LEU A 135 11.72 -3.13 1.15
N ASP A 136 12.85 -3.76 0.81
CA ASP A 136 14.04 -3.07 0.32
C ASP A 136 13.78 -2.43 -1.05
N GLU A 137 12.87 -3.02 -1.80
CA GLU A 137 12.41 -2.51 -3.09
C GLU A 137 11.64 -1.19 -2.95
N PHE A 138 10.74 -1.08 -1.97
CA PHE A 138 10.08 0.19 -1.66
C PHE A 138 11.07 1.22 -1.11
N VAL A 139 12.03 0.79 -0.28
CA VAL A 139 13.10 1.66 0.23
C VAL A 139 13.94 2.22 -0.91
N ASN A 140 14.34 1.37 -1.86
CA ASN A 140 15.14 1.74 -3.01
C ASN A 140 14.41 2.77 -3.86
N GLU A 141 13.12 2.56 -4.15
CA GLU A 141 12.31 3.50 -4.92
C GLU A 141 12.07 4.82 -4.16
N LEU A 142 11.85 4.79 -2.85
CA LEU A 142 11.67 6.02 -2.05
C LEU A 142 12.96 6.84 -1.92
N ASN A 143 14.11 6.19 -1.83
CA ASN A 143 15.42 6.84 -1.69
C ASN A 143 16.01 7.27 -3.05
N ASN A 144 15.81 6.46 -4.09
CA ASN A 144 16.34 6.68 -5.44
C ASN A 144 15.22 6.49 -6.48
N PRO A 145 14.28 7.45 -6.58
CA PRO A 145 13.10 7.29 -7.42
C PRO A 145 13.44 6.99 -8.87
N THR A 146 12.80 5.96 -9.41
CA THR A 146 12.86 5.58 -10.83
C THR A 146 11.50 5.69 -11.51
N LEU A 147 10.41 5.66 -10.74
CA LEU A 147 9.05 5.82 -11.23
C LEU A 147 8.73 7.32 -11.37
N PRO A 148 8.18 7.77 -12.51
CA PRO A 148 8.02 9.20 -12.81
C PRO A 148 7.23 10.00 -11.76
N ASN A 149 6.18 9.41 -11.19
CA ASN A 149 5.34 10.08 -10.19
C ASN A 149 6.06 10.28 -8.86
N ILE A 150 6.88 9.31 -8.44
CA ILE A 150 7.68 9.35 -7.22
C ILE A 150 8.83 10.33 -7.42
N GLU A 151 9.50 10.28 -8.58
CA GLU A 151 10.57 11.23 -8.92
C GLU A 151 10.06 12.68 -8.89
N ARG A 152 8.86 12.94 -9.39
CA ARG A 152 8.27 14.29 -9.33
C ARG A 152 8.07 14.80 -7.91
N LEU A 153 7.76 13.90 -6.97
CA LEU A 153 7.54 14.23 -5.56
C LEU A 153 8.83 14.23 -4.72
N ARG A 154 10.01 13.96 -5.31
CA ARG A 154 11.34 13.78 -4.68
C ARG A 154 11.35 14.14 -3.18
N PRO A 155 11.23 13.14 -2.30
CA PRO A 155 11.18 13.44 -0.88
C PRO A 155 12.58 13.72 -0.34
N TYR A 156 12.72 14.75 0.50
CA TYR A 156 13.94 15.00 1.28
C TYR A 156 13.98 14.08 2.52
N SER A 157 13.99 12.77 2.30
CA SER A 157 13.91 11.75 3.37
C SER A 157 14.79 10.56 3.05
N THR A 158 15.34 9.93 4.09
CA THR A 158 16.12 8.69 3.96
C THR A 158 15.32 7.56 4.54
N TRP A 159 14.77 6.69 3.71
CA TRP A 159 13.95 5.55 4.13
C TRP A 159 14.78 4.33 4.49
N LYS A 160 14.28 3.56 5.45
CA LYS A 160 14.82 2.25 5.85
C LYS A 160 13.69 1.26 6.15
N SER A 161 14.01 -0.02 6.07
CA SER A 161 13.14 -1.15 6.31
C SER A 161 13.68 -2.06 7.43
N SER A 162 12.79 -2.84 8.04
CA SER A 162 13.13 -3.96 8.92
C SER A 162 12.05 -5.02 8.77
N VAL A 163 12.45 -6.25 8.45
CA VAL A 163 11.56 -7.40 8.33
C VAL A 163 11.92 -8.44 9.39
N SER A 164 10.93 -9.16 9.88
CA SER A 164 11.13 -10.21 10.86
C SER A 164 12.13 -11.27 10.38
N SER A 165 13.14 -11.57 11.20
CA SER A 165 14.23 -12.49 10.83
C SER A 165 13.74 -13.93 10.60
N THR A 166 12.64 -14.31 11.24
CA THR A 166 11.92 -15.56 11.00
C THR A 166 10.47 -15.27 10.60
N ALA A 167 9.78 -16.28 10.07
CA ALA A 167 8.41 -16.13 9.58
C ALA A 167 7.45 -15.83 10.74
N ALA A 168 6.73 -14.71 10.70
CA ALA A 168 5.71 -14.37 11.68
C ALA A 168 4.58 -15.42 11.72
N GLY A 169 4.24 -16.01 10.58
CA GLY A 169 3.22 -17.05 10.47
C GLY A 169 3.29 -17.85 9.17
N LYS A 170 2.20 -18.53 8.83
CA LYS A 170 2.03 -19.26 7.56
C LYS A 170 0.96 -18.59 6.70
N MET A 171 1.24 -18.48 5.41
CA MET A 171 0.26 -18.14 4.36
C MET A 171 -0.14 -19.41 3.58
N TYR A 172 -1.08 -19.28 2.64
CA TYR A 172 -1.64 -20.43 1.89
C TYR A 172 -0.57 -21.29 1.20
N GLN A 173 0.49 -20.66 0.67
CA GLN A 173 1.58 -21.33 -0.06
C GLN A 173 2.98 -20.85 0.39
N GLY A 174 3.17 -20.56 1.67
CA GLY A 174 4.47 -20.07 2.12
C GLY A 174 4.54 -19.60 3.56
N SER A 175 5.65 -18.95 3.86
CA SER A 175 5.91 -18.26 5.12
C SER A 175 5.48 -16.82 5.01
N GLU A 176 4.86 -16.30 6.06
CA GLU A 176 4.47 -14.90 6.15
C GLU A 176 5.43 -14.16 7.08
N TYR A 177 5.94 -13.01 6.63
CA TYR A 177 6.79 -12.11 7.40
C TYR A 177 6.04 -10.81 7.71
N SER A 178 6.52 -10.10 8.72
CA SER A 178 6.01 -8.78 9.09
C SER A 178 7.16 -7.79 9.13
N GLY A 179 6.90 -6.54 8.80
CA GLY A 179 7.94 -5.54 8.71
C GLY A 179 7.49 -4.13 9.03
N PHE A 180 8.48 -3.25 9.08
CA PHE A 180 8.31 -1.80 9.17
C PHE A 180 9.13 -1.12 8.09
N LEU A 181 8.60 -0.01 7.59
CA LEU A 181 9.24 0.92 6.68
C LEU A 181 9.15 2.31 7.33
N TRP A 182 10.25 3.06 7.43
CA TRP A 182 10.24 4.36 8.10
C TRP A 182 11.18 5.38 7.47
N ASP A 183 10.86 6.66 7.69
CA ASP A 183 11.68 7.81 7.32
C ASP A 183 12.74 8.06 8.40
N ASN A 184 13.97 7.63 8.13
CA ASN A 184 15.13 7.78 9.00
C ASN A 184 15.66 9.22 9.12
N SER A 185 15.04 10.21 8.47
CA SER A 185 15.34 11.62 8.78
C SER A 185 14.75 12.07 10.11
N VAL A 186 13.67 11.42 10.56
CA VAL A 186 12.91 11.80 11.76
C VAL A 186 12.63 10.63 12.71
N VAL A 187 12.76 9.39 12.26
CA VAL A 187 12.46 8.19 13.05
C VAL A 187 13.67 7.24 13.03
N ASP A 188 14.12 6.78 14.18
CA ASP A 188 15.14 5.72 14.28
C ASP A 188 14.54 4.47 14.92
N LEU A 189 14.59 3.33 14.22
CA LEU A 189 14.32 2.02 14.82
C LEU A 189 15.58 1.56 15.58
N TYR A 190 15.47 1.34 16.89
CA TYR A 190 16.60 0.88 17.71
C TYR A 190 16.47 -0.57 18.18
N SER A 191 15.28 -1.17 18.11
CA SER A 191 15.08 -2.60 18.38
C SER A 191 13.81 -3.10 17.68
N SER A 192 13.83 -4.35 17.23
CA SER A 192 12.63 -5.02 16.73
C SER A 192 12.72 -6.53 16.95
N ALA A 193 11.59 -7.17 17.28
CA ALA A 193 11.54 -8.61 17.53
C ALA A 193 10.13 -9.17 17.37
N LEU A 194 10.02 -10.46 17.02
CA LEU A 194 8.76 -11.19 17.12
C LEU A 194 8.48 -11.57 18.58
N LEU A 195 7.20 -11.60 18.97
CA LEU A 195 6.81 -12.16 20.27
C LEU A 195 6.92 -13.68 20.27
N GLU A 196 8.03 -14.16 20.80
CA GLU A 196 8.29 -15.58 21.00
C GLU A 196 7.52 -16.14 22.20
N LYS A 197 7.21 -17.45 22.16
CA LYS A 197 6.62 -18.15 23.30
C LYS A 197 7.63 -18.34 24.43
N THR A 198 7.15 -18.36 25.67
CA THR A 198 7.86 -19.00 26.77
C THR A 198 7.54 -20.49 26.82
N LYS A 199 8.23 -21.25 27.69
CA LYS A 199 8.05 -22.72 27.78
C LYS A 199 6.61 -23.14 28.14
N GLU A 200 5.88 -22.29 28.87
CA GLU A 200 4.53 -22.58 29.38
C GLU A 200 3.42 -22.02 28.47
N GLN A 201 3.76 -21.20 27.48
CA GLN A 201 2.79 -20.55 26.60
C GLN A 201 2.62 -21.30 25.28
N LYS A 202 1.39 -21.31 24.78
CA LYS A 202 1.07 -21.75 23.43
C LYS A 202 1.52 -20.72 22.39
N GLU A 203 1.87 -21.21 21.20
CA GLU A 203 2.32 -20.38 20.08
C GLU A 203 1.18 -19.48 19.56
N PHE A 204 1.51 -18.29 19.08
CA PHE A 204 0.56 -17.44 18.35
C PHE A 204 0.27 -18.09 17.01
N THR A 205 -0.94 -17.90 16.47
CA THR A 205 -1.21 -18.28 15.08
C THR A 205 -0.32 -17.51 14.12
N ARG A 206 -0.13 -16.21 14.41
CA ARG A 206 0.83 -15.30 13.78
C ARG A 206 1.48 -14.46 14.86
N ARG A 207 2.80 -14.53 14.97
CA ARG A 207 3.57 -13.86 16.01
C ARG A 207 3.58 -12.34 15.74
N PRO A 208 3.11 -11.50 16.68
CA PRO A 208 3.18 -10.05 16.54
C PRO A 208 4.63 -9.57 16.41
N PHE A 209 4.87 -8.57 15.57
CA PHE A 209 6.20 -8.00 15.35
C PHE A 209 6.31 -6.63 16.02
N LEU A 210 7.23 -6.51 16.97
CA LEU A 210 7.46 -5.29 17.73
C LEU A 210 8.52 -4.44 17.06
N GLY A 211 8.28 -3.13 17.04
CA GLY A 211 9.26 -2.12 16.68
C GLY A 211 9.36 -1.08 17.79
N TYR A 212 10.58 -0.79 18.21
CA TYR A 212 10.90 0.23 19.19
C TYR A 212 11.59 1.39 18.48
N PHE A 213 10.90 2.53 18.42
CA PHE A 213 11.30 3.68 17.63
C PHE A 213 11.62 4.87 18.51
N LYS A 214 12.56 5.68 18.05
CA LYS A 214 12.87 7.01 18.58
C LYS A 214 12.43 8.04 17.56
N VAL A 215 11.40 8.80 17.88
CA VAL A 215 10.85 9.83 17.00
C VAL A 215 11.41 11.19 17.40
N SER A 216 11.99 11.91 16.44
CA SER A 216 12.55 13.25 16.62
C SER A 216 11.60 14.30 16.04
N PHE A 217 11.23 15.29 16.83
CA PHE A 217 10.43 16.44 16.36
C PHE A 217 10.99 17.76 16.87
N LEU A 218 10.68 18.83 16.14
CA LEU A 218 11.07 20.19 16.49
C LEU A 218 10.01 20.78 17.42
N SER A 219 10.36 20.98 18.69
CA SER A 219 9.56 21.78 19.61
C SER A 219 9.98 23.25 19.55
N ARG A 220 8.99 24.15 19.53
CA ARG A 220 9.23 25.58 19.75
C ARG A 220 9.41 25.80 21.25
N ALA A 221 10.64 26.01 21.68
CA ALA A 221 10.87 26.55 23.01
C ALA A 221 10.55 28.04 22.97
N LEU A 222 9.48 28.45 23.66
CA LEU A 222 9.30 29.85 24.02
C LEU A 222 10.41 30.19 25.01
N THR A 223 11.32 31.06 24.61
CA THR A 223 12.42 31.55 25.44
C THR A 223 11.85 32.36 26.61
N CYS A 224 11.53 31.70 27.71
CA CYS A 224 11.21 32.33 28.99
C CYS A 224 12.51 32.74 29.72
N LEU A 225 13.29 33.66 29.15
CA LEU A 225 14.38 34.33 29.87
C LEU A 225 14.31 35.84 29.58
N PRO A 226 14.04 36.70 30.58
CA PRO A 226 13.81 38.14 30.37
C PRO A 226 15.03 38.96 29.91
N THR A 227 16.18 38.35 29.64
CA THR A 227 17.46 39.09 29.52
C THR A 227 18.19 38.93 28.18
N VAL A 228 17.64 38.20 27.21
CA VAL A 228 18.28 38.08 25.87
C VAL A 228 17.44 38.83 24.85
N TYR A 229 17.42 40.16 24.98
CA TYR A 229 16.87 41.10 24.01
C TYR A 229 17.90 41.51 22.95
N TYR A 230 18.81 40.62 22.53
CA TYR A 230 19.68 40.88 21.38
C TYR A 230 20.00 39.55 20.70
N LEU A 231 19.62 39.43 19.42
CA LEU A 231 19.64 38.25 18.55
C LEU A 231 18.35 37.40 18.62
N GLY A 232 17.39 37.72 17.75
CA GLY A 232 16.16 36.96 17.54
C GLY A 232 16.38 35.56 16.93
N GLN A 233 17.09 34.68 17.64
CA GLN A 233 17.16 33.26 17.31
C GLN A 233 16.01 32.52 18.00
N ILE A 234 15.11 31.96 17.19
CA ILE A 234 14.17 30.95 17.64
C ILE A 234 15.01 29.70 17.98
N CYS A 235 15.14 29.38 19.27
CA CYS A 235 15.72 28.11 19.70
C CYS A 235 14.71 26.98 19.41
N MET A 236 15.00 26.16 18.41
CA MET A 236 14.27 24.91 18.20
C MET A 236 14.91 23.82 19.06
N LEU A 237 14.13 23.25 19.97
CA LEU A 237 14.55 22.11 20.78
C LEU A 237 14.11 20.84 20.05
N VAL A 238 15.07 20.00 19.66
CA VAL A 238 14.76 18.66 19.13
C VAL A 238 14.37 17.79 20.32
N CYS A 239 13.08 17.46 20.41
CA CYS A 239 12.57 16.49 21.38
C CYS A 239 12.62 15.10 20.77
N LYS A 240 12.94 14.10 21.59
CA LYS A 240 12.91 12.69 21.20
C LYS A 240 11.93 11.94 22.09
N VAL A 241 11.02 11.20 21.47
CA VAL A 241 10.03 10.38 22.16
C VAL A 241 10.21 8.92 21.73
N ASP A 242 10.13 8.01 22.71
CA ASP A 242 10.10 6.58 22.43
C ASP A 242 8.68 6.18 22.02
N LEU A 243 8.56 5.48 20.90
CA LEU A 243 7.30 5.02 20.33
C LEU A 243 7.38 3.51 20.10
N ILE A 244 6.47 2.75 20.70
CA ILE A 244 6.44 1.30 20.60
C ILE A 244 5.27 0.88 19.73
N LEU A 245 5.57 0.21 18.62
CA LEU A 245 4.57 -0.30 17.70
C LEU A 245 4.52 -1.83 17.79
N VAL A 246 3.31 -2.37 17.93
CA VAL A 246 3.03 -3.80 17.83
C VAL A 246 2.29 -4.02 16.50
N ASN A 247 2.99 -4.53 15.50
CA ASN A 247 2.41 -4.95 14.23
C ASN A 247 1.74 -6.32 14.43
N LEU A 248 0.41 -6.32 14.49
CA LEU A 248 -0.43 -7.48 14.76
C LEU A 248 -1.25 -7.83 13.52
N HIS A 249 -1.04 -9.03 12.99
CA HIS A 249 -1.89 -9.61 11.97
C HIS A 249 -2.60 -10.84 12.55
N MET A 250 -3.90 -10.75 12.75
CA MET A 250 -4.71 -11.85 13.24
C MET A 250 -5.17 -12.71 12.08
N LYS A 251 -5.32 -14.02 12.27
CA LYS A 251 -5.86 -14.89 11.23
C LYS A 251 -7.37 -14.94 11.35
N ALA A 252 -8.08 -14.92 10.23
CA ALA A 252 -9.50 -15.29 10.18
C ALA A 252 -9.66 -16.78 10.55
N VAL A 253 -9.70 -17.06 11.86
CA VAL A 253 -9.86 -18.40 12.46
C VAL A 253 -11.14 -18.44 13.28
N GLY A 254 -11.59 -19.64 13.65
CA GLY A 254 -12.71 -19.78 14.59
C GLY A 254 -12.41 -19.13 15.95
N HIS A 255 -13.46 -18.70 16.65
CA HIS A 255 -13.40 -17.94 17.91
C HIS A 255 -12.38 -18.45 18.94
N PHE A 256 -12.17 -19.77 19.03
CA PHE A 256 -11.23 -20.35 19.99
C PHE A 256 -9.77 -19.90 19.80
N ALA A 257 -9.29 -19.81 18.55
CA ALA A 257 -7.91 -19.40 18.29
C ALA A 257 -7.75 -17.87 18.42
N PHE A 258 -8.81 -17.11 18.15
CA PHE A 258 -8.88 -15.68 18.41
C PHE A 258 -8.72 -15.36 19.90
N ASP A 259 -9.55 -15.98 20.74
CA ASP A 259 -9.54 -15.81 22.20
C ASP A 259 -8.16 -16.17 22.81
N HIS A 260 -7.54 -17.23 22.30
CA HIS A 260 -6.20 -17.63 22.71
C HIS A 260 -5.15 -16.54 22.42
N ASP A 261 -5.04 -16.11 21.16
CA ASP A 261 -4.02 -15.14 20.75
C ASP A 261 -4.25 -13.78 21.44
N MET A 262 -5.51 -13.36 21.63
CA MET A 262 -5.84 -12.14 22.37
C MET A 262 -5.48 -12.22 23.85
N LYS A 263 -5.75 -13.35 24.52
CA LYS A 263 -5.34 -13.56 25.92
C LYS A 263 -3.82 -13.48 26.07
N ARG A 264 -3.09 -14.17 25.19
CA ARG A 264 -1.62 -14.16 25.20
C ARG A 264 -1.07 -12.75 24.92
N LEU A 265 -1.60 -12.04 23.91
CA LEU A 265 -1.25 -10.65 23.64
C LEU A 265 -1.45 -9.79 24.89
N GLY A 266 -2.56 -9.98 25.59
CA GLY A 266 -2.86 -9.28 26.85
C GLY A 266 -1.84 -9.52 27.98
N GLU A 267 -1.12 -10.65 27.98
CA GLU A 267 -0.02 -10.92 28.91
C GLU A 267 1.29 -10.27 28.47
N GLU A 268 1.58 -10.29 27.16
CA GLU A 268 2.81 -9.70 26.62
C GLU A 268 2.80 -8.17 26.68
N ILE A 269 1.68 -7.53 26.34
CA ILE A 269 1.58 -6.06 26.39
C ILE A 269 1.69 -5.49 27.81
N LYS A 270 1.45 -6.30 28.86
CA LYS A 270 1.68 -5.89 30.26
C LYS A 270 3.17 -5.71 30.58
N LYS A 271 4.03 -6.38 29.83
CA LYS A 271 5.49 -6.33 30.02
C LYS A 271 6.11 -5.17 29.24
N LEU A 272 5.36 -4.57 28.32
CA LEU A 272 5.82 -3.44 27.53
C LEU A 272 5.74 -2.13 28.34
N PRO A 273 6.56 -1.13 27.98
CA PRO A 273 6.42 0.24 28.48
C PRO A 273 5.04 0.83 28.20
N GLU A 274 4.79 2.02 28.76
CA GLU A 274 3.45 2.61 28.74
C GLU A 274 3.01 3.08 27.34
N ASP A 275 3.88 3.66 26.51
CA ASP A 275 3.50 4.31 25.25
C ASP A 275 3.46 3.35 24.05
N VAL A 276 2.38 2.56 23.95
CA VAL A 276 2.23 1.47 22.98
C VAL A 276 1.06 1.72 22.02
N PHE A 277 1.33 1.50 20.73
CA PHE A 277 0.34 1.42 19.67
C PHE A 277 0.32 0.00 19.12
N ILE A 278 -0.87 -0.62 19.07
CA ILE A 278 -1.08 -1.93 18.44
C ILE A 278 -1.85 -1.70 17.15
N LEU A 279 -1.33 -2.13 16.02
CA LEU A 279 -1.88 -1.80 14.72
C LEU A 279 -1.76 -2.96 13.73
N GLY A 280 -2.65 -2.98 12.75
CA GLY A 280 -2.67 -4.03 11.72
C GLY A 280 -4.05 -4.55 11.38
N ASP A 281 -4.11 -5.67 10.66
CA ASP A 281 -5.32 -6.43 10.39
C ASP A 281 -5.72 -7.32 11.59
N PHE A 282 -6.80 -6.93 12.25
CA PHE A 282 -7.38 -7.66 13.38
C PHE A 282 -8.44 -8.68 12.97
N ASN A 283 -8.84 -8.75 11.69
CA ASN A 283 -9.84 -9.68 11.14
C ASN A 283 -11.24 -9.68 11.82
N LEU A 284 -11.50 -8.78 12.78
CA LEU A 284 -12.76 -8.59 13.46
C LEU A 284 -13.02 -7.10 13.70
N ASP A 285 -14.29 -6.75 13.82
CA ASP A 285 -14.72 -5.40 14.13
C ASP A 285 -14.23 -4.99 15.54
N PRO A 286 -13.80 -3.73 15.75
CA PRO A 286 -13.17 -3.32 17.01
C PRO A 286 -14.09 -3.40 18.25
N ASP A 287 -15.41 -3.51 18.04
CA ASP A 287 -16.40 -3.68 19.10
C ASP A 287 -16.59 -5.15 19.52
N ALA A 288 -15.99 -6.11 18.82
CA ALA A 288 -16.07 -7.54 19.15
C ALA A 288 -15.55 -7.83 20.57
N GLU A 289 -16.17 -8.80 21.25
CA GLU A 289 -15.86 -9.19 22.64
C GLU A 289 -14.39 -9.65 22.79
N ASP A 290 -13.80 -10.22 21.75
CA ASP A 290 -12.39 -10.67 21.72
C ASP A 290 -11.40 -9.53 22.10
N PHE A 291 -11.76 -8.27 21.81
CA PHE A 291 -10.95 -7.10 22.15
C PHE A 291 -11.19 -6.55 23.56
N ASP A 292 -12.03 -7.20 24.38
CA ASP A 292 -12.20 -6.85 25.80
C ASP A 292 -10.89 -6.89 26.57
N VAL A 293 -9.97 -7.77 26.19
CA VAL A 293 -8.65 -7.87 26.82
C VAL A 293 -7.87 -6.56 26.70
N LEU A 294 -8.03 -5.84 25.59
CA LEU A 294 -7.44 -4.52 25.31
C LEU A 294 -8.23 -3.42 26.02
N ARG A 295 -9.57 -3.42 25.90
CA ARG A 295 -10.44 -2.40 26.52
C ARG A 295 -10.35 -2.40 28.05
N LYS A 296 -10.29 -3.57 28.69
CA LYS A 296 -10.09 -3.71 30.16
C LYS A 296 -8.74 -3.14 30.62
N ARG A 297 -7.76 -3.09 29.72
CA ARG A 297 -6.45 -2.44 29.92
C ARG A 297 -6.43 -0.99 29.42
N LYS A 298 -7.59 -0.42 29.12
CA LYS A 298 -7.79 0.98 28.70
C LYS A 298 -7.15 1.34 27.37
N TYR A 299 -6.90 0.34 26.51
CA TYR A 299 -6.62 0.62 25.10
C TYR A 299 -7.90 1.08 24.41
N ARG A 300 -7.75 1.97 23.44
CA ARG A 300 -8.86 2.49 22.62
C ARG A 300 -8.54 2.29 21.15
N SER A 301 -9.49 1.72 20.40
CA SER A 301 -9.44 1.73 18.93
C SER A 301 -9.60 3.15 18.41
N LEU A 302 -8.88 3.48 17.33
CA LEU A 302 -8.98 4.78 16.68
C LEU A 302 -10.05 4.78 15.58
N VAL A 303 -10.17 3.67 14.84
CA VAL A 303 -11.16 3.52 13.77
C VAL A 303 -12.45 2.92 14.35
N PRO A 304 -13.61 3.60 14.24
CA PRO A 304 -14.89 3.05 14.66
C PRO A 304 -15.33 1.86 13.81
N ALA A 305 -16.06 0.90 14.38
CA ALA A 305 -16.56 -0.29 13.66
C ALA A 305 -17.44 0.03 12.43
N SER A 306 -18.08 1.21 12.43
CA SER A 306 -18.90 1.67 11.31
C SER A 306 -18.10 2.12 10.09
N VAL A 307 -16.77 2.23 10.19
CA VAL A 307 -15.89 2.71 9.13
C VAL A 307 -15.16 1.53 8.51
N PRO A 308 -15.50 1.13 7.28
CA PRO A 308 -14.80 0.03 6.65
C PRO A 308 -13.32 0.35 6.44
N THR A 309 -12.49 -0.68 6.41
CA THR A 309 -11.06 -0.63 6.09
C THR A 309 -10.69 -1.56 4.96
N ASN A 310 -11.60 -2.41 4.48
CA ASN A 310 -11.39 -3.16 3.25
C ASN A 310 -11.80 -2.37 2.00
N ILE A 311 -11.34 -2.85 0.84
CA ILE A 311 -11.63 -2.27 -0.48
C ILE A 311 -11.66 -3.35 -1.56
N SER A 312 -12.46 -3.13 -2.59
CA SER A 312 -12.37 -3.90 -3.82
C SER A 312 -12.86 -3.06 -4.99
N ARG A 313 -12.50 -3.45 -6.21
CA ARG A 313 -12.97 -2.79 -7.44
C ARG A 313 -14.50 -2.80 -7.57
N LYS A 314 -15.18 -3.78 -6.97
CA LYS A 314 -16.66 -3.89 -6.93
C LYS A 314 -17.29 -3.04 -5.82
N ASN A 315 -16.55 -2.77 -4.75
CA ASN A 315 -17.01 -1.96 -3.62
C ASN A 315 -15.87 -1.09 -3.06
N MET A 316 -15.71 0.10 -3.66
CA MET A 316 -14.68 1.06 -3.26
C MET A 316 -14.88 1.66 -1.86
N LYS A 317 -16.11 1.57 -1.32
CA LYS A 317 -16.42 2.04 0.04
C LYS A 317 -16.08 1.01 1.13
N GLY A 318 -15.85 -0.25 0.75
CA GLY A 318 -15.67 -1.33 1.71
C GLY A 318 -16.97 -1.74 2.41
N SER A 319 -16.85 -2.71 3.31
CA SER A 319 -17.96 -3.27 4.09
C SER A 319 -17.55 -3.81 5.46
N ARG A 320 -16.24 -3.92 5.74
CA ARG A 320 -15.69 -4.54 6.96
C ARG A 320 -14.62 -3.64 7.56
N CYS A 321 -14.57 -3.55 8.88
CA CYS A 321 -13.58 -2.80 9.63
C CYS A 321 -12.62 -3.78 10.32
N TYR A 322 -11.63 -4.28 9.58
CA TYR A 322 -10.67 -5.25 10.10
C TYR A 322 -9.38 -4.61 10.57
N ASP A 323 -8.94 -3.54 9.89
CA ASP A 323 -7.70 -2.85 10.17
C ASP A 323 -7.93 -1.78 11.23
N ASN A 324 -7.06 -1.69 12.22
CA ASN A 324 -7.20 -0.66 13.25
C ASN A 324 -5.86 -0.23 13.84
N ILE A 325 -5.93 0.80 14.67
CA ILE A 325 -4.85 1.24 15.55
C ILE A 325 -5.46 1.34 16.94
N TRP A 326 -4.88 0.64 17.90
CA TRP A 326 -5.24 0.67 19.31
C TRP A 326 -4.16 1.39 20.08
N VAL A 327 -4.55 2.41 20.82
CA VAL A 327 -3.62 3.28 21.56
C VAL A 327 -3.77 3.00 23.05
N SER A 328 -2.65 2.82 23.76
CA SER A 328 -2.65 2.71 25.22
C SER A 328 -3.10 4.02 25.89
N GLN A 329 -3.54 3.96 27.15
CA GLN A 329 -4.00 5.15 27.86
C GLN A 329 -2.91 6.24 27.96
N SER A 330 -1.68 5.84 28.19
CA SER A 330 -0.48 6.68 28.29
C SER A 330 -0.07 7.27 26.95
N ALA A 331 -0.10 6.48 25.88
CA ALA A 331 0.19 6.95 24.52
C ALA A 331 -0.87 7.95 23.99
N ALA A 332 -2.02 8.07 24.66
CA ALA A 332 -3.06 9.03 24.26
C ALA A 332 -2.56 10.48 24.25
N ALA A 333 -1.55 10.81 25.07
CA ALA A 333 -0.92 12.13 25.05
C ALA A 333 -0.08 12.39 23.78
N LEU A 334 0.39 11.33 23.11
CA LEU A 334 1.15 11.41 21.86
C LEU A 334 0.25 11.50 20.63
N TYR A 335 -1.02 11.15 20.75
CA TYR A 335 -1.96 11.06 19.64
C TYR A 335 -2.76 12.37 19.46
N THR A 336 -2.75 12.90 18.24
CA THR A 336 -3.34 14.22 17.92
C THR A 336 -4.86 14.19 17.67
N SER A 337 -5.53 13.07 17.94
CA SER A 337 -6.95 12.84 17.57
C SER A 337 -7.23 12.77 16.06
N LYS A 338 -6.20 12.78 15.20
CA LYS A 338 -6.35 12.62 13.76
C LYS A 338 -5.96 11.23 13.28
N TRP A 339 -6.84 10.63 12.52
CA TRP A 339 -6.65 9.36 11.86
C TRP A 339 -7.43 9.35 10.55
N GLN A 340 -7.06 8.47 9.64
CA GLN A 340 -7.75 8.31 8.36
C GLN A 340 -7.53 6.92 7.78
N VAL A 341 -8.55 6.44 7.06
CA VAL A 341 -8.45 5.30 6.13
C VAL A 341 -8.11 5.84 4.74
N VAL A 342 -6.96 5.48 4.19
CA VAL A 342 -6.56 5.89 2.84
C VAL A 342 -7.37 5.09 1.84
N ARG A 343 -8.14 5.78 1.00
CA ARG A 343 -8.98 5.14 -0.04
C ARG A 343 -8.67 5.61 -1.45
N ASN A 344 -8.08 6.80 -1.58
CA ASN A 344 -7.74 7.38 -2.86
C ASN A 344 -6.38 6.86 -3.32
N GLY A 345 -6.21 6.68 -4.64
CA GLY A 345 -4.92 6.28 -5.21
C GLY A 345 -4.56 4.80 -5.08
N LEU A 346 -5.44 3.96 -4.52
CA LEU A 346 -5.16 2.54 -4.28
C LEU A 346 -5.32 1.63 -5.52
N THR A 347 -5.71 2.19 -6.66
CA THR A 347 -5.92 1.45 -7.92
C THR A 347 -4.93 1.89 -8.97
N ASN A 348 -4.45 0.96 -9.78
CA ASN A 348 -3.61 1.27 -10.93
C ASN A 348 -4.11 0.50 -12.17
N PRO A 349 -4.18 1.14 -13.36
CA PRO A 349 -4.57 0.48 -14.61
C PRO A 349 -3.79 -0.81 -14.92
N TRP A 350 -2.60 -0.98 -14.36
CA TRP A 350 -1.71 -2.10 -14.61
C TRP A 350 -1.70 -3.16 -13.51
N ILE A 351 -2.61 -3.06 -12.55
CA ILE A 351 -2.85 -4.11 -11.57
C ILE A 351 -4.00 -5.00 -12.08
N PRO A 352 -3.87 -6.34 -12.06
CA PRO A 352 -4.93 -7.23 -12.49
C PRO A 352 -6.11 -7.25 -11.50
N ASP A 353 -7.32 -7.46 -12.01
CA ASP A 353 -8.58 -7.66 -11.29
C ASP A 353 -9.34 -8.83 -11.93
N GLY A 354 -8.92 -10.06 -11.61
CA GLY A 354 -9.42 -11.27 -12.25
C GLY A 354 -9.09 -11.30 -13.76
N TRP A 355 -10.11 -11.32 -14.60
CA TRP A 355 -9.97 -11.27 -16.08
C TRP A 355 -9.92 -9.84 -16.64
N SER A 356 -9.78 -8.84 -15.79
CA SER A 356 -9.74 -7.41 -16.15
C SER A 356 -8.50 -6.75 -15.55
N TRP A 357 -8.25 -5.50 -15.95
CA TRP A 357 -7.20 -4.65 -15.41
C TRP A 357 -7.78 -3.44 -14.65
N GLY A 358 -6.93 -2.70 -13.94
CA GLY A 358 -7.36 -1.60 -13.09
C GLY A 358 -7.73 -2.02 -11.68
N GLY A 359 -7.08 -3.05 -11.15
CA GLY A 359 -7.28 -3.59 -9.82
C GLY A 359 -6.77 -2.69 -8.69
N VAL A 360 -7.05 -3.13 -7.48
CA VAL A 360 -6.54 -2.53 -6.24
C VAL A 360 -5.20 -3.17 -5.87
N ALA A 361 -4.26 -2.39 -5.32
CA ALA A 361 -2.96 -2.92 -4.89
C ALA A 361 -3.08 -3.93 -3.74
N SER A 362 -4.09 -3.76 -2.90
CA SER A 362 -4.49 -4.66 -1.81
C SER A 362 -6.01 -4.58 -1.62
N ASP A 363 -6.61 -5.62 -1.06
CA ASP A 363 -7.99 -5.65 -0.60
C ASP A 363 -8.18 -4.96 0.77
N HIS A 364 -7.11 -4.45 1.37
CA HIS A 364 -7.11 -3.62 2.58
C HIS A 364 -6.68 -2.18 2.28
N CYS A 365 -7.28 -1.23 2.99
CA CYS A 365 -6.90 0.17 2.97
C CYS A 365 -5.90 0.45 4.10
N PRO A 366 -4.80 1.17 3.82
CA PRO A 366 -3.92 1.67 4.88
C PRO A 366 -4.68 2.55 5.86
N VAL A 367 -4.47 2.32 7.16
CA VAL A 367 -4.96 3.15 8.25
C VAL A 367 -3.79 3.87 8.87
N TRP A 368 -3.88 5.20 9.01
CA TRP A 368 -2.85 5.99 9.69
C TRP A 368 -3.45 6.85 10.79
N CYS A 369 -2.62 7.21 11.77
CA CYS A 369 -2.90 8.23 12.76
C CYS A 369 -1.73 9.21 12.88
N GLN A 370 -2.01 10.46 13.27
CA GLN A 370 -0.97 11.47 13.48
C GLN A 370 -0.59 11.52 14.96
N VAL A 371 0.72 11.44 15.20
CA VAL A 371 1.39 11.65 16.48
C VAL A 371 2.14 12.99 16.46
N PHE A 372 2.38 13.59 17.64
CA PHE A 372 2.97 14.94 17.79
C PHE A 372 4.43 15.05 17.38
#